data_AF-A0A1W9HDB6-F1
#
_entry.id   AF-A0A1W9HDB6-F1
#
_cell.length_a   1.000
_cell.length_b   1.000
_cell.length_c   1.000
_cell.angle_alpha   90.00
_cell.angle_beta   90.00
_cell.angle_gamma   90.00
#
_symmetry.space_group_name_H-M   'P 1'
#
loop_
_entity.id
_entity.type
_entity.pdbx_description
1 polymer ?
#
loop_
_entity_poly.entity_id
_entity_poly.type
_entity_poly.pdbx_seq_one_letter_code
_entity_poly.pdbx_strand_id
1 'polypeptide(L)'
;MKIYQEFAKSLDQLLGGSTAVRITVEGFMPLSGEEIGIDGEGHRLVSLCHYGEQNGDLMRDPDIVFMFQDAPHGSIAEPVSFRNDYLGLDHEVYCYDEAGQRTHLDTKLKRDLKEFAQIWFTNLNAQGFFGNQAVRTILSA
;
A
#
# COMPACT_ATOMS: atom_id res chain seq x y z
N MET A 1 6.25 -12.83 9.77
CA MET A 1 5.02 -12.46 10.50
C MET A 1 5.14 -11.12 11.21
N LYS A 2 6.12 -10.88 12.10
CA LYS A 2 6.29 -9.59 12.79
C LYS A 2 6.27 -8.37 11.85
N ILE A 3 7.02 -8.41 10.75
CA ILE A 3 7.06 -7.31 9.77
C ILE A 3 5.70 -7.02 9.12
N TYR A 4 4.87 -8.03 8.84
CA TYR A 4 3.53 -7.81 8.27
C TYR A 4 2.55 -7.23 9.30
N GLN A 5 2.76 -7.52 10.59
CA GLN A 5 2.02 -6.84 11.67
C GLN A 5 2.44 -5.37 11.79
N GLU A 6 3.72 -5.07 11.56
CA GLU A 6 4.23 -3.69 11.52
C GLU A 6 3.62 -2.92 10.34
N PHE A 7 3.55 -3.52 9.14
CA PHE A 7 2.86 -2.92 7.99
C PHE A 7 1.38 -2.64 8.30
N ALA A 8 0.65 -3.59 8.88
CA ALA A 8 -0.75 -3.38 9.26
C ALA A 8 -0.91 -2.18 10.19
N LYS A 9 -0.10 -2.11 11.25
CA LYS A 9 -0.11 -0.99 12.21
C LYS A 9 0.23 0.34 11.54
N SER A 10 1.23 0.37 10.67
CA SER A 10 1.62 1.57 9.94
C SER A 10 0.49 2.05 9.01
N LEU A 11 -0.14 1.14 8.27
CA LEU A 11 -1.27 1.45 7.40
C LEU A 11 -2.47 1.98 8.20
N ASP A 12 -2.83 1.33 9.32
CA ASP A 12 -3.91 1.78 10.19
C ASP A 12 -3.63 3.19 10.76
N GLN A 13 -2.39 3.48 11.13
CA GLN A 13 -1.98 4.80 11.59
C GLN A 13 -2.06 5.86 10.47
N LEU A 14 -1.66 5.53 9.24
CA LEU A 14 -1.72 6.44 8.11
C LEU A 14 -3.18 6.77 7.76
N LEU A 15 -4.03 5.74 7.66
CA LEU A 15 -5.46 5.86 7.34
C LEU A 15 -6.26 6.55 8.45
N GLY A 16 -5.88 6.38 9.72
CA GLY A 16 -6.56 7.01 10.85
C GLY A 16 -8.05 6.66 10.94
N GLY A 17 -8.43 5.45 10.51
CA GLY A 17 -9.81 4.96 10.47
C GLY A 17 -10.65 5.45 9.29
N SER A 18 -10.05 6.18 8.33
CA SER A 18 -10.73 6.59 7.09
C SER A 18 -10.45 5.60 5.95
N THR A 19 -11.37 5.49 5.00
CA THR A 19 -11.20 4.64 3.82
C THR A 19 -10.31 5.27 2.76
N ALA A 20 -10.19 6.60 2.73
CA ALA A 20 -9.31 7.31 1.81
C ALA A 20 -8.72 8.56 2.48
N VAL A 21 -7.40 8.69 2.40
CA VAL A 21 -6.66 9.84 2.94
C VAL A 21 -5.59 10.29 1.97
N ARG A 22 -5.40 11.61 1.89
CA ARG A 22 -4.22 12.22 1.32
C ARG A 22 -3.39 12.83 2.43
N ILE A 23 -2.12 12.49 2.46
CA ILE A 23 -1.16 12.92 3.47
C ILE A 23 -0.08 13.74 2.78
N THR A 24 0.11 14.98 3.20
CA THR A 24 1.14 15.87 2.66
C THR A 24 2.18 16.20 3.72
N VAL A 25 3.45 16.13 3.33
CA VAL A 25 4.58 16.67 4.06
C VAL A 25 5.32 17.63 3.15
N GLU A 26 5.69 18.81 3.65
CA GLU A 26 6.44 19.80 2.88
C GLU A 26 7.74 19.21 2.30
N GLY A 27 8.00 19.45 1.02
CA GLY A 27 9.18 18.96 0.31
C GLY A 27 9.08 17.53 -0.25
N PHE A 28 7.97 16.82 0.00
CA PHE A 28 7.75 15.46 -0.52
C PHE A 28 6.48 15.36 -1.36
N MET A 29 6.43 14.34 -2.23
CA MET A 29 5.21 14.01 -2.96
C MET A 29 4.11 13.59 -1.98
N PRO A 30 2.85 14.01 -2.19
CA PRO A 30 1.73 13.54 -1.40
C PRO A 30 1.65 12.00 -1.39
N LEU A 31 1.30 11.45 -0.24
CA LEU A 31 1.04 10.03 -0.04
C LEU A 31 -0.47 9.84 0.06
N SER A 32 -1.03 8.98 -0.77
CA SER A 32 -2.44 8.60 -0.73
C SER A 32 -2.55 7.20 -0.14
N GLY A 33 -3.45 7.01 0.81
CA GLY A 33 -3.79 5.71 1.38
C GLY A 33 -5.27 5.46 1.17
N GLU A 34 -5.62 4.36 0.50
CA GLU A 34 -6.99 4.11 0.04
C GLU A 34 -7.37 2.63 0.21
N GLU A 35 -8.55 2.37 0.77
CA GLU A 35 -9.20 1.06 0.69
C GLU A 35 -9.78 0.88 -0.70
N ILE A 36 -9.21 -0.07 -1.46
CA ILE A 36 -9.56 -0.27 -2.87
C ILE A 36 -10.53 -1.43 -3.09
N GLY A 37 -10.92 -2.11 -2.03
CA GLY A 37 -11.93 -3.16 -2.06
C GLY A 37 -11.58 -4.38 -1.23
N ILE A 38 -12.19 -5.51 -1.59
CA ILE A 38 -12.05 -6.80 -0.95
C ILE A 38 -11.72 -7.84 -2.03
N ASP A 39 -10.74 -8.72 -1.78
CA ASP A 39 -10.40 -9.80 -2.71
C ASP A 39 -11.47 -10.91 -2.75
N GLY A 40 -11.32 -11.87 -3.66
CA GLY A 40 -12.27 -13.00 -3.80
C GLY A 40 -12.37 -13.91 -2.57
N GLU A 41 -11.40 -13.82 -1.65
CA GLU A 41 -11.36 -14.59 -0.40
C GLU A 41 -11.86 -13.78 0.81
N GLY A 42 -12.30 -12.52 0.61
CA GLY A 42 -12.83 -11.67 1.68
C GLY A 42 -11.80 -10.79 2.38
N HIS A 43 -10.56 -10.68 1.86
CA HIS A 43 -9.51 -9.86 2.44
C HIS A 43 -9.59 -8.41 1.99
N ARG A 44 -9.54 -7.48 2.95
CA ARG A 44 -9.46 -6.03 2.69
C ARG A 44 -8.15 -5.68 1.98
N LEU A 45 -8.25 -4.85 0.94
CA LEU A 45 -7.11 -4.36 0.15
C LEU A 45 -6.91 -2.85 0.37
N VAL A 46 -5.68 -2.45 0.66
CA VAL A 46 -5.30 -1.04 0.86
C VAL A 46 -4.17 -0.68 -0.10
N SER A 47 -4.40 0.28 -0.99
CA SER A 47 -3.36 0.93 -1.78
C SER A 47 -2.67 2.00 -0.95
N LEU A 48 -1.34 2.05 -1.04
CA LEU A 48 -0.52 3.15 -0.57
C LEU A 48 0.30 3.66 -1.75
N CYS A 49 0.16 4.94 -2.08
CA CYS A 49 0.64 5.47 -3.36
C CYS A 49 1.18 6.89 -3.26
N HIS A 50 2.31 7.16 -3.92
CA HIS A 50 2.71 8.51 -4.30
C HIS A 50 2.28 8.81 -5.73
N TYR A 51 1.86 10.06 -5.98
CA TYR A 51 1.54 10.52 -7.32
C TYR A 51 2.52 11.60 -7.78
N GLY A 52 3.16 11.36 -8.91
CA GLY A 52 3.77 12.39 -9.74
C GLY A 52 2.82 12.84 -10.85
N GLU A 53 3.28 13.77 -11.68
CA GLU A 53 2.57 14.21 -12.89
C GLU A 53 3.48 14.02 -14.11
N GLN A 54 2.91 13.59 -15.23
CA GLN A 54 3.56 13.57 -16.54
C GLN A 54 2.59 14.06 -17.60
N ASN A 55 2.92 15.18 -18.26
CA ASN A 55 2.07 15.80 -19.29
C ASN A 55 0.62 16.10 -18.82
N GLY A 56 0.42 16.38 -17.54
CA GLY A 56 -0.91 16.61 -16.96
C GLY A 56 -1.62 15.35 -16.44
N ASP A 57 -1.07 14.15 -16.70
CA ASP A 57 -1.60 12.90 -16.17
C ASP A 57 -0.95 12.55 -14.83
N LEU A 58 -1.75 12.05 -13.87
CA LEU A 58 -1.24 11.54 -12.61
C LEU A 58 -0.58 10.17 -12.81
N MET A 59 0.61 10.01 -12.23
CA MET A 59 1.45 8.82 -12.41
C MET A 59 1.80 8.23 -11.04
N ARG A 60 1.55 6.95 -10.83
CA ARG A 60 1.86 6.25 -9.57
C ARG A 60 3.37 5.97 -9.46
N ASP A 61 4.00 6.36 -8.35
CA ASP A 61 5.45 6.19 -8.11
C ASP A 61 5.89 6.17 -6.62
N PRO A 62 5.91 5.01 -5.97
CA PRO A 62 5.22 3.77 -6.34
C PRO A 62 3.78 3.74 -5.83
N ASP A 63 2.99 2.80 -6.36
CA ASP A 63 1.76 2.27 -5.75
C ASP A 63 2.01 0.84 -5.26
N ILE A 64 1.64 0.56 -4.01
CA ILE A 64 1.69 -0.78 -3.43
C ILE A 64 0.35 -1.11 -2.78
N VAL A 65 -0.20 -2.25 -3.16
CA VAL A 65 -1.41 -2.79 -2.53
C VAL A 65 -1.02 -3.75 -1.42
N PHE A 66 -1.61 -3.57 -0.26
CA PHE A 66 -1.50 -4.44 0.90
C PHE A 66 -2.79 -5.18 1.16
N MET A 67 -2.70 -6.50 1.29
CA MET A 67 -3.80 -7.38 1.65
C MET A 67 -3.79 -7.64 3.16
N PHE A 68 -4.89 -7.26 3.81
CA PHE A 68 -5.08 -7.48 5.24
C PHE A 68 -5.63 -8.87 5.51
N GLN A 69 -5.07 -9.55 6.51
CA GLN A 69 -5.55 -10.84 6.98
C GLN A 69 -5.59 -10.86 8.51
N ASP A 70 -6.57 -11.58 9.05
CA ASP A 70 -6.63 -11.84 10.48
C ASP A 70 -5.61 -12.92 10.87
N ALA A 71 -4.83 -12.65 11.92
CA ALA A 71 -3.90 -13.61 12.49
C ALA A 71 -4.08 -13.69 14.02
N PRO A 72 -3.65 -14.79 14.68
CA PRO A 72 -3.89 -15.01 16.12
C PRO A 72 -3.38 -13.91 17.07
N HIS A 73 -2.49 -13.04 16.59
CA HIS A 73 -1.87 -11.96 17.36
C HIS A 73 -2.14 -10.57 16.77
N GLY A 74 -3.28 -10.41 16.12
CA GLY A 74 -3.69 -9.18 15.43
C GLY A 74 -3.49 -9.26 13.92
N SER A 75 -4.04 -8.28 13.21
CA SER A 75 -4.02 -8.24 11.75
C SER A 75 -2.60 -8.13 11.18
N ILE A 76 -2.41 -8.74 10.03
CA ILE A 76 -1.21 -8.63 9.21
C ILE A 76 -1.57 -7.99 7.88
N ALA A 77 -0.63 -7.24 7.29
CA ALA A 77 -0.78 -6.67 5.96
C ALA A 77 0.40 -7.13 5.10
N GLU A 78 0.10 -7.83 4.01
CA GLU A 78 1.08 -8.36 3.06
C GLU A 78 1.07 -7.52 1.77
N PRO A 79 2.22 -7.06 1.25
CA PRO A 79 2.25 -6.42 -0.05
C PRO A 79 1.99 -7.45 -1.15
N VAL A 80 0.96 -7.21 -1.96
CA VAL A 80 0.47 -8.14 -2.99
C VAL A 80 0.57 -7.60 -4.41
N SER A 81 0.72 -6.29 -4.58
CA SER A 81 0.90 -5.65 -5.89
C SER A 81 1.91 -4.51 -5.79
N PHE A 82 2.60 -4.25 -6.89
CA PHE A 82 3.46 -3.08 -7.07
C PHE A 82 3.28 -2.51 -8.46
N ARG A 83 3.10 -1.19 -8.53
CA ARG A 83 2.99 -0.47 -9.79
C ARG A 83 3.82 0.81 -9.80
N ASN A 84 4.46 1.06 -10.94
CA ASN A 84 5.17 2.30 -11.23
C ASN A 84 4.90 2.71 -12.68
N ASP A 85 4.15 3.80 -12.86
CA ASP A 85 3.70 4.21 -14.19
C ASP A 85 4.85 4.82 -15.03
N TYR A 86 5.87 5.43 -14.40
CA TYR A 86 7.03 5.98 -15.13
C TYR A 86 7.94 4.88 -15.71
N LEU A 87 8.01 3.73 -15.03
CA LEU A 87 8.79 2.57 -15.47
C LEU A 87 7.96 1.59 -16.31
N GLY A 88 6.65 1.79 -16.44
CA GLY A 88 5.75 0.85 -17.09
C GLY A 88 5.72 -0.52 -16.39
N LEU A 89 5.88 -0.53 -15.06
CA LEU A 89 5.91 -1.75 -14.26
C LEU A 89 4.57 -1.97 -13.56
N ASP A 90 4.06 -3.20 -13.66
CA ASP A 90 2.86 -3.67 -12.98
C ASP A 90 3.08 -5.15 -12.61
N HIS A 91 3.11 -5.45 -11.31
CA HIS A 91 3.47 -6.75 -10.77
C HIS A 91 2.45 -7.21 -9.73
N GLU A 92 1.93 -8.42 -9.91
CA GLU A 92 0.97 -9.06 -9.00
C GLU A 92 1.58 -10.33 -8.39
N VAL A 93 1.54 -10.45 -7.06
CA VAL A 93 2.05 -11.63 -6.32
C VAL A 93 1.18 -12.86 -6.59
N TYR A 94 -0.13 -12.64 -6.77
CA TYR A 94 -1.12 -13.68 -6.95
C TYR A 94 -1.78 -13.56 -8.31
N CYS A 95 -1.93 -14.68 -9.01
CA CYS A 95 -2.83 -14.75 -10.16
C CYS A 95 -4.15 -15.38 -9.74
N TYR A 96 -5.24 -14.92 -10.36
CA TYR A 96 -6.60 -15.39 -10.11
C TYR A 96 -7.20 -15.94 -11.40
N ASP A 97 -8.05 -16.96 -11.30
CA ASP A 97 -8.89 -17.40 -12.42
C ASP A 97 -10.14 -16.52 -12.58
N GLU A 98 -10.97 -16.83 -13.58
CA GLU A 98 -12.23 -16.10 -13.84
C GLU A 98 -13.23 -16.18 -12.67
N ALA A 99 -13.11 -17.18 -11.80
CA ALA A 99 -13.92 -17.33 -10.61
C ALA A 99 -13.35 -16.56 -9.39
N GLY A 100 -12.20 -15.89 -9.55
CA GLY A 100 -11.53 -15.16 -8.47
C GLY A 100 -10.73 -16.06 -7.52
N GLN A 101 -10.47 -17.31 -7.89
CA GLN A 101 -9.67 -18.24 -7.09
C GLN A 101 -8.18 -18.10 -7.43
N ARG A 102 -7.33 -18.05 -6.40
CA ARG A 102 -5.86 -18.02 -6.58
C ARG A 102 -5.35 -19.26 -7.31
N THR A 103 -4.60 -19.05 -8.38
CA THR A 103 -4.01 -20.11 -9.22
C THR A 103 -2.50 -20.16 -9.15
N HIS A 104 -1.84 -19.02 -8.87
CA HIS A 104 -0.39 -18.91 -8.83
C HIS A 104 0.07 -17.98 -7.70
N LEU A 105 1.26 -18.25 -7.19
CA LEU A 105 1.96 -17.43 -6.20
C LEU A 105 3.41 -17.23 -6.64
N ASP A 106 3.80 -15.99 -6.92
CA ASP A 106 5.20 -15.62 -7.12
C ASP A 106 5.88 -15.38 -5.76
N THR A 107 6.51 -16.43 -5.23
CA THR A 107 7.24 -16.37 -3.96
C THR A 107 8.45 -15.43 -3.99
N LYS A 108 9.07 -15.21 -5.15
CA LYS A 108 10.22 -14.31 -5.29
C LYS A 108 9.74 -12.87 -5.20
N LEU A 109 8.75 -12.51 -6.02
CA LEU A 109 8.14 -11.18 -5.99
C LEU A 109 7.61 -10.84 -4.60
N LYS A 110 6.89 -11.77 -3.94
CA LYS A 110 6.41 -11.59 -2.57
C LYS A 110 7.53 -11.23 -1.59
N ARG A 111 8.68 -11.89 -1.66
CA ARG A 111 9.84 -11.58 -0.82
C ARG A 111 10.41 -10.19 -1.16
N ASP A 112 10.57 -9.91 -2.45
CA ASP A 112 11.16 -8.67 -2.95
C ASP A 112 10.27 -7.45 -2.59
N LEU A 113 8.94 -7.57 -2.71
CA LEU A 113 7.98 -6.54 -2.28
C LEU A 113 7.99 -6.32 -0.76
N LYS A 114 8.11 -7.38 0.05
CA LYS A 114 8.27 -7.25 1.51
C LYS A 114 9.53 -6.46 1.87
N GLU A 115 10.65 -6.73 1.19
CA GLU A 115 11.92 -6.01 1.43
C GLU A 115 11.84 -4.56 0.98
N PHE A 116 11.24 -4.30 -0.18
CA PHE A 116 10.96 -2.95 -0.64
C PHE A 116 10.08 -2.17 0.34
N ALA A 117 8.93 -2.74 0.74
CA ALA A 117 7.99 -2.10 1.65
C ALA A 117 8.65 -1.76 2.99
N GLN A 118 9.49 -2.66 3.52
CA GLN A 118 10.22 -2.40 4.77
C GLN A 118 11.13 -1.16 4.66
N ILE A 119 11.88 -1.04 3.57
CA ILE A 119 12.73 0.14 3.33
C ILE A 119 11.85 1.38 3.11
N TRP A 120 10.78 1.26 2.34
CA TRP A 120 9.90 2.37 2.02
C TRP A 120 9.18 2.93 3.25
N PHE A 121 8.63 2.09 4.13
CA PHE A 121 8.03 2.54 5.39
C PHE A 121 9.06 3.23 6.30
N THR A 122 10.30 2.75 6.30
CA THR A 122 11.40 3.43 7.03
C THR A 122 11.62 4.84 6.48
N ASN A 123 11.61 5.00 5.15
CA ASN A 123 11.74 6.29 4.49
C ASN A 123 10.53 7.19 4.78
N LEU A 124 9.30 6.70 4.65
CA LEU A 124 8.08 7.46 4.96
C LEU A 124 8.10 7.97 6.41
N ASN A 125 8.60 7.17 7.35
CA ASN A 125 8.80 7.61 8.73
C ASN A 125 9.88 8.69 8.86
N ALA A 126 11.03 8.54 8.20
CA ALA A 126 12.09 9.54 8.21
C ALA A 126 11.67 10.87 7.54
N GLN A 127 10.82 10.79 6.51
CA GLN A 127 10.19 11.93 5.83
C GLN A 127 9.07 12.55 6.68
N GLY A 128 8.63 11.87 7.74
CA GLY A 128 7.69 12.36 8.73
C GLY A 128 6.21 12.26 8.36
N PHE A 129 5.84 11.36 7.44
CA PHE A 129 4.44 11.02 7.13
C PHE A 129 3.67 10.49 8.37
N PHE A 130 4.39 9.95 9.34
CA PHE A 130 3.84 9.46 10.61
C PHE A 130 3.86 10.51 11.73
N GLY A 131 4.52 11.66 11.52
CA GLY A 131 4.74 12.69 12.53
C GLY A 131 3.74 13.84 12.47
N ASN A 132 3.97 14.83 13.34
CA ASN A 132 3.10 16.01 13.49
C ASN A 132 3.15 16.98 12.30
N GLN A 133 4.18 16.88 11.46
CA GLN A 133 4.33 17.68 10.24
C GLN A 133 3.43 17.20 9.09
N ALA A 134 2.88 15.99 9.19
CA ALA A 134 2.00 15.43 8.18
C ALA A 134 0.59 16.03 8.30
N VAL A 135 0.14 16.70 7.24
CA VAL A 135 -1.24 17.18 7.12
C VAL A 135 -2.07 16.09 6.45
N ARG A 136 -3.13 15.65 7.14
CA ARG A 136 -4.04 14.61 6.65
C ARG A 136 -5.33 15.25 6.15
N THR A 137 -5.68 14.94 4.91
CA THR A 137 -6.96 15.32 4.29
C THR A 137 -7.76 14.04 4.07
N ILE A 138 -8.90 13.91 4.74
CA ILE A 138 -9.83 12.81 4.50
C ILE A 138 -10.50 13.06 3.15
N LEU A 139 -10.38 12.10 2.24
CA LEU A 139 -11.06 12.15 0.95
C LEU A 139 -12.42 11.49 1.19
N SER A 140 -13.48 12.30 1.28
CA SER A 140 -14.82 11.82 1.56
C SER A 140 -15.24 10.76 0.53
N ALA A 141 -15.61 9.58 1.02
CA ALA A 141 -16.46 8.63 0.30
C ALA A 141 -17.93 9.03 0.43
#